data_AF-A0A7W2UJR6-F1
#
_entry.id   AF-A0A7W2UJR6-F1
#
_cell.length_a   1.000
_cell.length_b   1.000
_cell.length_c   1.000
_cell.angle_alpha   90.00
_cell.angle_beta   90.00
_cell.angle_gamma   90.00
#
_symmetry.space_group_name_H-M   'P 1'
#
loop_
_entity.id
_entity.type
_entity.pdbx_description
1 polymer ?
#
loop_
_entity_poly.entity_id
_entity_poly.type
_entity_poly.pdbx_seq_one_letter_code
_entity_poly.pdbx_strand_id
1 'polypeptide(L)'
;MTGRYGPLDQDVAAPLTEGMASGLLGLNPMANGYIWDVLQRTDRHSRHGTRKMAISAVDNALWDLRGRLLGVPVWQLLGGAGRTHIPAYASTHGTFHSDGEVERTAEELLDEGYTAQKWFFGDGPAQGPEGMERNIALVERTRAAVGFRSASFAQLRSSTTIPLAAGEHLYDRYDLLPFSRKGLLSVVQVDPEWCGGVTEVVRMCAMAEPFGVQVFPRGHGIHAALHIVVSQSPQLCPSVEYLYRFTPEKHYFEVEAPVPKGGVIPLPTRCRIT
;
A
#
# COMPACT_ATOMS: atom_id res chain seq x y z
N MET A 1 20.29 -20.51 2.84
CA MET A 1 19.48 -19.31 2.50
C MET A 1 18.18 -19.80 1.89
N THR A 2 17.02 -19.45 2.45
CA THR A 2 15.71 -20.00 2.06
C THR A 2 14.67 -18.90 1.83
N GLY A 3 15.05 -17.90 1.04
CA GLY A 3 14.21 -16.80 0.59
C GLY A 3 14.94 -16.02 -0.50
N ARG A 4 14.30 -15.86 -1.66
CA ARG A 4 14.80 -15.12 -2.84
C ARG A 4 13.72 -14.16 -3.36
N TYR A 5 12.96 -13.53 -2.48
CA TYR A 5 12.08 -12.39 -2.75
C TYR A 5 11.73 -11.75 -1.38
N GLY A 6 11.46 -10.45 -1.24
CA GLY A 6 11.44 -9.40 -2.27
C GLY A 6 12.82 -8.78 -2.58
N PRO A 7 13.29 -8.78 -3.84
CA PRO A 7 14.40 -7.95 -4.24
C PRO A 7 13.92 -6.51 -4.31
N LEU A 8 14.66 -5.62 -3.65
CA LEU A 8 14.68 -4.23 -4.07
C LEU A 8 15.19 -4.20 -5.51
N ASP A 9 14.51 -3.47 -6.40
CA ASP A 9 15.04 -3.18 -7.73
C ASP A 9 16.44 -2.57 -7.61
N GLN A 10 17.31 -2.79 -8.60
CA GLN A 10 18.72 -2.35 -8.51
C GLN A 10 18.84 -0.84 -8.21
N ASP A 11 17.94 -0.03 -8.77
CA ASP A 11 17.88 1.42 -8.56
C ASP A 11 17.49 1.82 -7.12
N VAL A 12 16.84 0.92 -6.38
CA VAL A 12 16.49 1.06 -4.95
C VAL A 12 17.59 0.46 -4.05
N ALA A 13 18.24 -0.61 -4.50
CA ALA A 13 19.35 -1.23 -3.79
C ALA A 13 20.63 -0.35 -3.81
N ALA A 14 20.94 0.29 -4.94
CA ALA A 14 22.17 1.07 -5.10
C ALA A 14 22.35 2.19 -4.05
N PRO A 15 21.33 3.03 -3.73
CA PRO A 15 21.42 4.00 -2.63
C PRO A 15 21.78 3.39 -1.27
N LEU A 16 21.36 2.15 -0.99
CA LEU A 16 21.72 1.45 0.24
C LEU A 16 23.19 1.03 0.23
N THR A 17 23.60 0.31 -0.82
CA THR A 17 24.94 -0.28 -0.90
C THR A 17 26.04 0.75 -1.08
N GLU A 18 25.75 1.87 -1.75
CA GLU A 18 26.74 2.90 -2.11
C GLU A 18 26.73 4.12 -1.19
N GLY A 19 25.67 4.32 -0.39
CA GLY A 19 25.48 5.54 0.40
C GLY A 19 25.05 5.34 1.85
N MET A 20 24.01 4.54 2.11
CA MET A 20 23.38 4.49 3.45
C MET A 20 23.99 3.45 4.40
N ALA A 21 24.43 2.29 3.88
CA ALA A 21 24.76 1.13 4.71
C ALA A 21 25.89 1.38 5.73
N SER A 22 26.92 2.16 5.36
CA SER A 22 28.04 2.48 6.25
C SER A 22 27.62 3.30 7.47
N GLY A 23 26.67 4.23 7.30
CA GLY A 23 26.12 5.05 8.38
C GLY A 23 25.18 4.32 9.34
N LEU A 24 24.77 3.08 9.01
CA LEU A 24 23.94 2.24 9.88
C LEU A 24 24.77 1.38 10.85
N LEU A 25 26.06 1.15 10.55
CA LEU A 25 26.92 0.29 11.35
C LEU A 25 27.19 0.91 12.73
N GLY A 26 27.01 0.11 13.79
CA GLY A 26 27.17 0.55 15.18
C GLY A 26 25.96 1.29 15.77
N LEU A 27 24.91 1.59 14.98
CA LEU A 27 23.66 2.11 15.52
C LEU A 27 22.87 1.03 16.25
N ASN A 28 22.10 1.43 17.28
CA ASN A 28 21.19 0.53 17.98
C ASN A 28 19.98 0.22 17.07
N PRO A 29 19.76 -1.03 16.62
CA PRO A 29 18.65 -1.36 15.72
C PRO A 29 17.27 -1.18 16.35
N MET A 30 17.18 -1.11 17.69
CA MET A 30 15.92 -0.83 18.39
C MET A 30 15.50 0.64 18.31
N ALA A 31 16.36 1.51 17.78
CA ALA A 31 16.14 2.95 17.66
C ALA A 31 15.59 3.35 16.28
N ASN A 32 14.60 2.61 15.73
CA ASN A 32 14.01 2.85 14.40
C ASN A 32 13.75 4.33 14.12
N GLY A 33 13.09 5.05 15.04
CA GLY A 33 12.76 6.47 14.86
C GLY A 33 13.98 7.39 14.71
N TYR A 34 15.10 7.06 15.38
CA TYR A 34 16.38 7.78 15.22
C TYR A 34 17.06 7.43 13.90
N ILE A 35 17.14 6.14 13.56
CA ILE A 35 17.74 5.68 12.30
C ILE A 35 17.00 6.28 11.10
N TRP A 36 15.67 6.24 11.13
CA TRP A 36 14.80 6.87 10.12
C TRP A 36 15.08 8.37 9.98
N ASP A 37 15.17 9.08 11.12
CA ASP A 37 15.45 10.52 11.14
C ASP A 37 16.85 10.87 10.62
N VAL A 38 17.86 10.03 10.90
CA VAL A 38 19.20 10.15 10.32
C VAL A 38 19.15 9.99 8.81
N LEU A 39 18.57 8.90 8.30
CA LEU A 39 18.50 8.63 6.86
C LEU A 39 17.70 9.69 6.09
N GLN A 40 16.58 10.15 6.63
CA GLN A 40 15.72 11.19 6.04
C GLN A 40 16.39 12.56 5.98
N ARG A 41 17.23 12.92 6.96
CA ARG A 41 17.76 14.29 7.11
C ARG A 41 19.22 14.46 6.68
N THR A 42 20.00 13.38 6.61
CA THR A 42 21.41 13.44 6.22
C THR A 42 21.59 13.78 4.73
N ASP A 43 20.64 13.36 3.88
CA ASP A 43 20.66 13.68 2.45
C ASP A 43 19.33 14.33 2.00
N ARG A 44 19.44 15.48 1.32
CA ARG A 44 18.29 16.26 0.84
C ARG A 44 17.41 15.50 -0.18
N HIS A 45 17.97 14.52 -0.86
CA HIS A 45 17.30 13.71 -1.88
C HIS A 45 16.64 12.44 -1.29
N SER A 46 16.79 12.17 0.01
CA SER A 46 16.08 11.08 0.71
C SER A 46 14.56 11.26 0.79
N ARG A 47 14.06 12.44 0.41
CA ARG A 47 12.64 12.84 0.59
C ARG A 47 11.68 12.09 -0.32
N HIS A 48 12.12 11.64 -1.50
CA HIS A 48 11.26 11.08 -2.55
C HIS A 48 12.00 10.00 -3.35
N GLY A 49 11.26 9.23 -4.16
CA GLY A 49 11.82 8.30 -5.14
C GLY A 49 12.62 7.13 -4.54
N THR A 50 13.58 6.60 -5.29
CA THR A 50 14.32 5.37 -4.93
C THR A 50 15.08 5.47 -3.61
N ARG A 51 15.54 6.66 -3.22
CA ARG A 51 16.17 6.90 -1.90
C ARG A 51 15.18 6.77 -0.76
N LYS A 52 13.90 7.12 -0.95
CA LYS A 52 12.87 6.84 0.07
C LYS A 52 12.51 5.35 0.11
N MET A 53 12.40 4.68 -1.04
CA MET A 53 12.18 3.24 -1.10
C MET A 53 13.31 2.48 -0.35
N ALA A 54 14.56 2.91 -0.53
CA ALA A 54 15.71 2.42 0.23
C ALA A 54 15.54 2.59 1.75
N ILE A 55 15.12 3.77 2.22
CA ILE A 55 14.82 4.00 3.66
C ILE A 55 13.70 3.08 4.15
N SER A 56 12.69 2.85 3.33
CA SER A 56 11.57 1.95 3.63
C SER A 56 12.04 0.52 3.86
N ALA A 57 12.93 0.03 2.99
CA ALA A 57 13.52 -1.29 3.13
C ALA A 57 14.32 -1.45 4.43
N VAL A 58 15.11 -0.43 4.81
CA VAL A 58 15.84 -0.43 6.09
C VAL A 58 14.89 -0.42 7.27
N ASP A 59 13.87 0.45 7.28
CA ASP A 59 12.92 0.53 8.39
C ASP A 59 12.11 -0.77 8.55
N ASN A 60 11.64 -1.36 7.45
CA ASN A 60 10.91 -2.63 7.46
C ASN A 60 11.81 -3.79 7.97
N ALA A 61 13.09 -3.83 7.56
CA ALA A 61 14.05 -4.81 8.06
C ALA A 61 14.38 -4.63 9.55
N LEU A 62 14.42 -3.39 10.07
CA LEU A 62 14.57 -3.12 11.50
C LEU A 62 13.33 -3.58 12.29
N TRP A 63 12.13 -3.44 11.73
CA TRP A 63 10.90 -3.98 12.33
C TRP A 63 10.85 -5.52 12.30
N ASP A 64 11.28 -6.20 11.22
CA ASP A 64 11.47 -7.67 11.20
C ASP A 64 12.44 -8.11 12.31
N LEU A 65 13.61 -7.48 12.36
CA LEU A 65 14.63 -7.76 13.38
C LEU A 65 14.06 -7.60 14.79
N ARG A 66 13.33 -6.51 15.06
CA ARG A 66 12.71 -6.24 16.35
C ARG A 66 11.64 -7.27 16.72
N GLY A 67 10.78 -7.65 15.78
CA GLY A 67 9.78 -8.70 15.96
C GLY A 67 10.43 -10.05 16.29
N ARG A 68 11.50 -10.40 15.56
CA ARG A 68 12.24 -11.66 15.73
C ARG A 68 13.03 -11.73 17.03
N LEU A 69 13.63 -10.62 17.47
CA LEU A 69 14.32 -10.53 18.76
C LEU A 69 13.36 -10.71 19.96
N LEU A 70 12.11 -10.27 19.81
CA LEU A 70 11.09 -10.32 20.86
C LEU A 70 10.13 -11.52 20.73
N GLY A 71 10.24 -12.32 19.67
CA GLY A 71 9.38 -13.48 19.42
C GLY A 71 7.91 -13.15 19.11
N VAL A 72 7.62 -11.93 18.67
CA VAL A 72 6.24 -11.44 18.43
C VAL A 72 6.06 -10.87 17.01
N PRO A 73 4.87 -10.96 16.41
CA PRO A 73 4.56 -10.28 15.16
C PRO A 73 4.58 -8.75 15.32
N VAL A 74 5.05 -8.03 14.30
CA VAL A 74 5.22 -6.55 14.36
C VAL A 74 3.92 -5.82 14.76
N TRP A 75 2.73 -6.31 14.42
CA TRP A 75 1.48 -5.66 14.80
C TRP A 75 1.24 -5.62 16.32
N GLN A 76 1.80 -6.56 17.10
CA GLN A 76 1.79 -6.49 18.58
C GLN A 76 2.68 -5.36 19.10
N LEU A 77 3.82 -5.13 18.45
CA LEU A 77 4.73 -4.03 18.79
C LEU A 77 4.17 -2.65 18.40
N LEU A 78 3.22 -2.61 17.45
CA LEU A 78 2.55 -1.40 16.98
C LEU A 78 1.27 -1.04 17.76
N GLY A 79 0.84 -1.86 18.73
CA GLY A 79 -0.33 -1.58 19.57
C GLY A 79 -1.28 -2.77 19.80
N GLY A 80 -1.09 -3.89 19.11
CA GLY A 80 -1.99 -5.05 19.19
C GLY A 80 -3.13 -4.99 18.18
N ALA A 81 -3.99 -6.01 18.16
CA ALA A 81 -5.04 -6.16 17.16
C ALA A 81 -6.41 -5.68 17.67
N GLY A 82 -7.01 -4.72 16.96
CA GLY A 82 -8.42 -4.33 17.14
C GLY A 82 -9.41 -5.19 16.33
N ARG A 83 -8.95 -6.27 15.69
CA ARG A 83 -9.70 -7.11 14.75
C ARG A 83 -9.21 -8.55 14.77
N THR A 84 -10.03 -9.52 14.34
CA THR A 84 -9.68 -10.95 14.29
C THR A 84 -9.22 -11.44 12.92
N HIS A 85 -9.44 -10.64 11.88
CA HIS A 85 -9.08 -10.90 10.48
C HIS A 85 -8.92 -9.57 9.73
N ILE A 86 -8.32 -9.61 8.55
CA ILE A 86 -8.04 -8.45 7.71
C ILE A 86 -8.89 -8.57 6.44
N PRO A 87 -9.89 -7.70 6.21
CA PRO A 87 -10.54 -7.61 4.91
C PRO A 87 -9.52 -7.22 3.83
N ALA A 88 -9.61 -7.86 2.67
CA ALA A 88 -8.80 -7.54 1.50
C ALA A 88 -9.71 -7.04 0.36
N TYR A 89 -9.24 -6.07 -0.42
CA TYR A 89 -9.88 -5.72 -1.69
C TYR A 89 -9.06 -6.22 -2.87
N ALA A 90 -9.73 -6.77 -3.87
CA ALA A 90 -9.08 -7.33 -5.05
C ALA A 90 -8.67 -6.20 -6.01
N SER A 91 -7.37 -6.01 -6.20
CA SER A 91 -6.83 -5.10 -7.20
C SER A 91 -6.45 -5.90 -8.44
N THR A 92 -7.18 -5.69 -9.53
CA THR A 92 -7.11 -6.58 -10.70
C THR A 92 -5.79 -6.46 -11.46
N HIS A 93 -5.34 -5.22 -11.66
CA HIS A 93 -4.16 -4.82 -12.46
C HIS A 93 -4.18 -5.29 -13.94
N GLY A 94 -3.60 -4.44 -14.80
CA GLY A 94 -3.59 -4.64 -16.25
C GLY A 94 -4.83 -4.06 -16.94
N THR A 95 -4.85 -4.17 -18.26
CA THR A 95 -5.89 -3.58 -19.12
C THR A 95 -6.82 -4.66 -19.65
N PHE A 96 -8.13 -4.36 -19.65
CA PHE A 96 -9.19 -5.30 -20.02
C PHE A 96 -9.74 -4.90 -21.39
N HIS A 97 -9.50 -5.73 -22.38
CA HIS A 97 -9.79 -5.41 -23.79
C HIS A 97 -10.75 -6.39 -24.45
N SER A 98 -10.99 -7.57 -23.86
CA SER A 98 -11.89 -8.57 -24.46
C SER A 98 -13.32 -8.47 -23.93
N ASP A 99 -14.30 -8.82 -24.77
CA ASP A 99 -15.72 -8.76 -24.43
C ASP A 99 -16.07 -9.79 -23.34
N GLY A 100 -16.85 -9.36 -22.34
CA GLY A 100 -17.23 -10.20 -21.20
C GLY A 100 -16.10 -10.51 -20.21
N GLU A 101 -14.91 -9.94 -20.38
CA GLU A 101 -13.76 -10.16 -19.48
C GLU A 101 -13.94 -9.46 -18.13
N VAL A 102 -14.44 -8.22 -18.16
CA VAL A 102 -14.66 -7.39 -16.97
C VAL A 102 -15.76 -8.00 -16.11
N GLU A 103 -16.87 -8.38 -16.74
CA GLU A 103 -18.04 -8.99 -16.10
C GLU A 103 -17.66 -10.30 -15.41
N ARG A 104 -17.03 -11.23 -16.16
CA ARG A 104 -16.63 -12.54 -15.62
C ARG A 104 -15.63 -12.41 -14.47
N THR A 105 -14.60 -11.58 -14.61
CA THR A 105 -13.63 -11.35 -13.51
C THR A 105 -14.28 -10.64 -12.32
N ALA A 106 -15.28 -9.77 -12.52
CA ALA A 106 -16.02 -9.16 -11.42
C ALA A 106 -16.89 -10.17 -10.67
N GLU A 107 -17.54 -11.10 -11.39
CA GLU A 107 -18.34 -12.20 -10.83
C GLU A 107 -17.46 -13.23 -10.09
N GLU A 108 -16.35 -13.67 -10.70
CA GLU A 108 -15.35 -14.56 -10.07
C GLU A 108 -14.86 -14.00 -8.72
N LEU A 109 -14.54 -12.70 -8.65
CA LEU A 109 -14.10 -12.05 -7.42
C LEU A 109 -15.21 -11.91 -6.37
N LEU A 110 -16.49 -11.82 -6.78
CA LEU A 110 -17.62 -11.83 -5.84
C LEU A 110 -17.85 -13.24 -5.27
N ASP A 111 -17.75 -14.28 -6.10
CA ASP A 111 -17.86 -15.68 -5.68
C ASP A 111 -16.69 -16.11 -4.75
N GLU A 112 -15.50 -15.55 -4.94
CA GLU A 112 -14.36 -15.66 -4.00
C GLU A 112 -14.55 -14.88 -2.69
N GLY A 113 -15.60 -14.07 -2.59
CA GLY A 113 -16.01 -13.34 -1.40
C GLY A 113 -15.38 -11.95 -1.22
N TYR A 114 -14.75 -11.37 -2.24
CA TYR A 114 -14.24 -9.99 -2.15
C TYR A 114 -15.40 -8.98 -2.17
N THR A 115 -15.48 -8.16 -1.14
CA THR A 115 -16.52 -7.10 -1.01
C THR A 115 -16.14 -5.78 -1.68
N ALA A 116 -14.92 -5.67 -2.24
CA ALA A 116 -14.44 -4.49 -2.94
C ALA A 116 -13.39 -4.87 -4.01
N GLN A 117 -13.39 -4.13 -5.12
CA GLN A 117 -12.53 -4.37 -6.28
C GLN A 117 -11.92 -3.05 -6.79
N LYS A 118 -10.66 -3.06 -7.23
CA LYS A 118 -9.97 -1.92 -7.87
C LYS A 118 -9.60 -2.27 -9.31
N TRP A 119 -10.13 -1.47 -10.23
CA TRP A 119 -10.01 -1.63 -11.69
C TRP A 119 -9.15 -0.52 -12.31
N PHE A 120 -8.57 -0.79 -13.48
CA PHE A 120 -7.61 0.08 -14.14
C PHE A 120 -8.13 0.53 -15.50
N PHE A 121 -7.90 1.80 -15.83
CA PHE A 121 -8.18 2.38 -17.13
C PHE A 121 -7.15 1.90 -18.17
N GLY A 122 -7.63 1.53 -19.36
CA GLY A 122 -6.78 1.06 -20.46
C GLY A 122 -6.30 2.17 -21.40
N ASP A 123 -7.02 3.28 -21.45
CA ASP A 123 -6.71 4.43 -22.30
C ASP A 123 -6.24 5.64 -21.47
N GLY A 124 -5.43 6.51 -22.07
CA GLY A 124 -4.95 7.75 -21.47
C GLY A 124 -5.36 8.99 -22.26
N PRO A 125 -4.85 10.19 -21.88
CA PRO A 125 -5.15 11.44 -22.59
C PRO A 125 -4.78 11.42 -24.08
N ALA A 126 -3.79 10.60 -24.47
CA ALA A 126 -3.33 10.47 -25.85
C ALA A 126 -4.38 9.85 -26.79
N GLN A 127 -5.35 9.10 -26.27
CA GLN A 127 -6.43 8.49 -27.03
C GLN A 127 -7.68 9.38 -27.12
N GLY A 128 -7.62 10.62 -26.61
CA GLY A 128 -8.64 11.63 -26.80
C GLY A 128 -10.04 11.26 -26.27
N PRO A 129 -11.11 11.86 -26.83
CA PRO A 129 -12.48 11.57 -26.43
C PRO A 129 -12.88 10.09 -26.59
N GLU A 130 -12.41 9.41 -27.64
CA GLU A 130 -12.72 7.98 -27.86
C GLU A 130 -12.09 7.06 -26.81
N GLY A 131 -10.85 7.34 -26.40
CA GLY A 131 -10.21 6.65 -25.26
C GLY A 131 -10.92 6.94 -23.94
N MET A 132 -11.40 8.18 -23.76
CA MET A 132 -12.26 8.51 -22.63
C MET A 132 -13.57 7.71 -22.68
N GLU A 133 -14.22 7.59 -23.84
CA GLU A 133 -15.43 6.78 -24.05
C GLU A 133 -15.21 5.27 -23.79
N ARG A 134 -14.04 4.71 -24.12
CA ARG A 134 -13.69 3.32 -23.77
C ARG A 134 -13.42 3.11 -22.28
N ASN A 135 -12.70 4.03 -21.64
CA ASN A 135 -12.54 4.05 -20.18
C ASN A 135 -13.89 4.22 -19.46
N ILE A 136 -14.74 5.07 -20.02
CA ILE A 136 -16.16 5.21 -19.68
C ILE A 136 -16.82 3.84 -19.77
N ALA A 137 -16.77 3.14 -20.90
CA ALA A 137 -17.39 1.83 -21.12
C ALA A 137 -16.83 0.71 -20.20
N LEU A 138 -15.52 0.73 -19.87
CA LEU A 138 -14.95 -0.16 -18.86
C LEU A 138 -15.63 0.07 -17.52
N VAL A 139 -15.67 1.34 -17.06
CA VAL A 139 -16.34 1.67 -15.80
C VAL A 139 -17.84 1.43 -15.92
N GLU A 140 -18.50 1.68 -17.04
CA GLU A 140 -19.94 1.38 -17.22
C GLU A 140 -20.25 -0.12 -17.11
N ARG A 141 -19.40 -1.00 -17.65
CA ARG A 141 -19.51 -2.46 -17.47
C ARG A 141 -19.27 -2.87 -16.01
N THR A 142 -18.17 -2.43 -15.41
CA THR A 142 -17.92 -2.60 -13.97
C THR A 142 -19.06 -2.02 -13.11
N ARG A 143 -19.83 -1.05 -13.63
CA ARG A 143 -20.89 -0.34 -12.91
C ARG A 143 -22.32 -0.78 -13.17
N ALA A 144 -22.57 -1.44 -14.29
CA ALA A 144 -23.76 -2.25 -14.43
C ALA A 144 -23.78 -3.32 -13.32
N ALA A 145 -22.60 -3.66 -12.77
CA ALA A 145 -22.41 -4.19 -11.43
C ALA A 145 -22.32 -3.14 -10.26
N VAL A 146 -21.48 -2.05 -10.28
CA VAL A 146 -21.29 -1.01 -9.18
C VAL A 146 -21.28 0.55 -9.50
N GLY A 147 -20.38 1.41 -8.94
CA GLY A 147 -20.57 2.89 -8.74
C GLY A 147 -19.75 3.95 -9.59
N PHE A 148 -20.26 5.21 -9.75
CA PHE A 148 -19.86 6.22 -10.81
C PHE A 148 -18.47 6.90 -10.68
N ARG A 149 -18.14 7.70 -11.71
CA ARG A 149 -16.89 8.40 -12.14
C ARG A 149 -16.68 9.88 -11.71
N SER A 150 -15.58 10.50 -12.19
CA SER A 150 -15.14 11.88 -11.88
C SER A 150 -14.06 12.48 -12.84
N ALA A 151 -13.56 13.71 -12.55
CA ALA A 151 -12.61 14.55 -13.35
C ALA A 151 -11.15 14.77 -12.79
N SER A 152 -10.71 15.98 -12.33
CA SER A 152 -9.28 16.33 -12.01
C SER A 152 -8.99 16.95 -10.60
N PHE A 153 -8.21 16.28 -9.71
CA PHE A 153 -8.37 16.27 -8.21
C PHE A 153 -9.10 17.43 -7.48
N ALA A 154 -8.71 18.70 -7.61
CA ALA A 154 -9.43 19.79 -6.93
C ALA A 154 -10.80 20.08 -7.59
N GLN A 155 -10.82 20.13 -8.92
CA GLN A 155 -12.03 20.24 -9.73
C GLN A 155 -12.87 18.96 -9.64
N LEU A 156 -12.23 17.79 -9.55
CA LEU A 156 -12.80 16.48 -9.19
C LEU A 156 -13.58 16.61 -7.88
N ARG A 157 -12.93 17.07 -6.81
CA ARG A 157 -13.53 17.19 -5.49
C ARG A 157 -14.72 18.15 -5.44
N SER A 158 -14.74 19.20 -6.28
CA SER A 158 -15.88 20.10 -6.42
C SER A 158 -16.94 19.66 -7.45
N SER A 159 -16.65 18.67 -8.30
CA SER A 159 -17.56 18.17 -9.35
C SER A 159 -18.13 16.77 -9.09
N THR A 160 -17.72 16.09 -8.02
CA THR A 160 -18.28 14.79 -7.65
C THR A 160 -18.46 14.61 -6.14
N THR A 161 -19.47 13.83 -5.78
CA THR A 161 -19.70 13.32 -4.42
C THR A 161 -18.91 12.03 -4.13
N ILE A 162 -18.29 11.43 -5.15
CA ILE A 162 -17.56 10.16 -5.03
C ILE A 162 -16.28 10.37 -4.19
N PRO A 163 -16.00 9.49 -3.21
CA PRO A 163 -14.79 9.53 -2.41
C PRO A 163 -13.52 9.43 -3.27
N LEU A 164 -12.51 10.24 -2.93
CA LEU A 164 -11.28 10.33 -3.72
C LEU A 164 -10.13 9.58 -3.05
N ALA A 165 -9.50 8.69 -3.81
CA ALA A 165 -8.33 7.93 -3.42
C ALA A 165 -7.10 8.34 -4.24
N ALA A 166 -5.98 8.51 -3.55
CA ALA A 166 -4.63 8.64 -4.12
C ALA A 166 -3.63 8.29 -3.01
N GLY A 167 -2.34 8.11 -3.30
CA GLY A 167 -1.35 8.07 -2.22
C GLY A 167 -0.10 7.24 -2.46
N GLU A 168 -0.13 6.33 -3.44
CA GLU A 168 0.97 5.38 -3.66
C GLU A 168 2.31 6.07 -3.94
N HIS A 169 2.27 7.25 -4.56
CA HIS A 169 3.43 8.10 -4.84
C HIS A 169 3.58 9.30 -3.87
N LEU A 170 2.99 9.24 -2.67
CA LEU A 170 3.29 10.16 -1.55
C LEU A 170 4.36 9.51 -0.67
N TYR A 171 5.51 10.17 -0.52
CA TYR A 171 6.72 9.54 0.00
C TYR A 171 6.97 9.78 1.50
N ASP A 172 6.21 10.67 2.14
CA ASP A 172 6.09 10.76 3.60
C ASP A 172 4.91 11.67 4.01
N ARG A 173 4.75 11.89 5.32
CA ARG A 173 3.73 12.78 5.90
C ARG A 173 3.76 14.22 5.38
N TYR A 174 4.89 14.73 4.87
CA TYR A 174 4.97 16.10 4.34
C TYR A 174 4.28 16.22 2.99
N ASP A 175 4.29 15.15 2.17
CA ASP A 175 3.54 15.07 0.93
C ASP A 175 2.02 14.93 1.17
N LEU A 176 1.62 14.26 2.26
CA LEU A 176 0.22 14.08 2.65
C LEU A 176 -0.44 15.37 3.18
N LEU A 177 0.30 16.17 3.96
CA LEU A 177 -0.24 17.33 4.68
C LEU A 177 -1.05 18.32 3.81
N PRO A 178 -0.64 18.70 2.58
CA PRO A 178 -1.41 19.59 1.71
C PRO A 178 -2.76 19.03 1.28
N PHE A 179 -2.88 17.71 1.10
CA PHE A 179 -4.14 17.06 0.72
C PHE A 179 -5.11 17.02 1.90
N SER A 180 -4.63 16.64 3.09
CA SER A 180 -5.42 16.61 4.32
C SER A 180 -5.94 18.00 4.69
N ARG A 181 -5.07 19.03 4.70
CA ARG A 181 -5.45 20.42 5.01
C ARG A 181 -6.45 21.03 4.03
N LYS A 182 -6.56 20.50 2.81
CA LYS A 182 -7.48 20.97 1.77
C LYS A 182 -8.71 20.07 1.57
N GLY A 183 -8.84 18.97 2.33
CA GLY A 183 -9.96 18.03 2.21
C GLY A 183 -10.08 17.38 0.83
N LEU A 184 -8.94 17.18 0.13
CA LEU A 184 -8.91 16.73 -1.27
C LEU A 184 -9.06 15.22 -1.43
N LEU A 185 -8.70 14.44 -0.42
CA LEU A 185 -8.77 12.98 -0.42
C LEU A 185 -9.71 12.51 0.68
N SER A 186 -10.46 11.45 0.41
CA SER A 186 -11.23 10.68 1.39
C SER A 186 -10.46 9.44 1.84
N VAL A 187 -9.60 8.93 0.95
CA VAL A 187 -8.75 7.76 1.16
C VAL A 187 -7.32 8.11 0.75
N VAL A 188 -6.34 7.70 1.54
CA VAL A 188 -4.92 7.72 1.16
C VAL A 188 -4.35 6.30 1.04
N GLN A 189 -3.72 6.00 -0.09
CA GLN A 189 -3.18 4.67 -0.44
C GLN A 189 -1.65 4.63 -0.32
N VAL A 190 -1.12 4.76 0.90
CA VAL A 190 0.33 4.78 1.16
C VAL A 190 0.98 3.41 0.97
N ASP A 191 2.21 3.37 0.46
CA ASP A 191 2.96 2.11 0.29
C ASP A 191 4.09 1.98 1.33
N PRO A 192 4.05 0.99 2.24
CA PRO A 192 5.10 0.78 3.25
C PRO A 192 6.48 0.45 2.67
N GLU A 193 6.60 0.07 1.40
CA GLU A 193 7.88 -0.17 0.72
C GLU A 193 8.40 1.09 0.01
N TRP A 194 7.57 2.13 -0.18
CA TRP A 194 7.95 3.34 -0.91
C TRP A 194 7.97 4.62 -0.06
N CYS A 195 7.11 4.76 0.95
CA CYS A 195 6.90 6.02 1.69
C CYS A 195 7.69 6.15 3.02
N GLY A 196 8.75 5.37 3.20
CA GLY A 196 9.62 5.41 4.37
C GLY A 196 9.33 4.36 5.43
N GLY A 197 8.72 3.23 5.06
CA GLY A 197 8.56 2.08 5.96
C GLY A 197 7.36 2.16 6.90
N VAL A 198 7.16 1.09 7.68
CA VAL A 198 6.14 1.00 8.74
C VAL A 198 6.18 2.21 9.68
N THR A 199 7.36 2.70 10.06
CA THR A 199 7.52 3.87 10.94
C THR A 199 6.86 5.12 10.36
N GLU A 200 7.00 5.37 9.05
CA GLU A 200 6.40 6.55 8.44
C GLU A 200 4.90 6.36 8.15
N VAL A 201 4.49 5.17 7.71
CA VAL A 201 3.06 4.89 7.51
C VAL A 201 2.27 5.09 8.81
N VAL A 202 2.77 4.64 9.96
CA VAL A 202 2.10 4.85 11.26
C VAL A 202 1.97 6.35 11.60
N ARG A 203 2.98 7.17 11.26
CA ARG A 203 2.89 8.64 11.41
C ARG A 203 1.89 9.26 10.43
N MET A 204 1.77 8.73 9.21
CA MET A 204 0.77 9.15 8.23
C MET A 204 -0.65 8.77 8.66
N CYS A 205 -0.85 7.59 9.26
CA CYS A 205 -2.11 7.18 9.91
C CYS A 205 -2.52 8.18 11.00
N ALA A 206 -1.62 8.46 11.96
CA ALA A 206 -1.88 9.44 13.02
C ALA A 206 -2.09 10.87 12.49
N MET A 207 -1.57 11.21 11.31
CA MET A 207 -1.84 12.49 10.64
C MET A 207 -3.18 12.51 9.90
N ALA A 208 -3.63 11.39 9.34
CA ALA A 208 -4.86 11.28 8.57
C ALA A 208 -6.12 11.20 9.45
N GLU A 209 -6.03 10.52 10.59
CA GLU A 209 -7.14 10.26 11.51
C GLU A 209 -7.90 11.52 11.97
N PRO A 210 -7.26 12.63 12.39
CA PRO A 210 -7.97 13.85 12.81
C PRO A 210 -8.75 14.55 11.68
N PHE A 211 -8.47 14.22 10.42
CA PHE A 211 -9.19 14.74 9.24
C PHE A 211 -10.29 13.78 8.76
N GLY A 212 -10.47 12.62 9.41
CA GLY A 212 -11.40 11.58 8.96
C GLY A 212 -11.00 10.92 7.64
N VAL A 213 -9.72 11.02 7.24
CA VAL A 213 -9.20 10.42 6.00
C VAL A 213 -8.75 9.00 6.31
N GLN A 214 -9.29 8.03 5.58
CA GLN A 214 -8.93 6.62 5.77
C GLN A 214 -7.60 6.30 5.08
N VAL A 215 -6.83 5.39 5.64
CA VAL A 215 -5.56 4.89 5.08
C VAL A 215 -5.75 3.46 4.60
N PHE A 216 -5.43 3.18 3.35
CA PHE A 216 -5.48 1.83 2.77
C PHE A 216 -4.07 1.44 2.31
N PRO A 217 -3.25 0.83 3.18
CA PRO A 217 -1.89 0.45 2.85
C PRO A 217 -1.81 -0.44 1.59
N ARG A 218 -0.94 -0.02 0.67
CA ARG A 218 -0.72 -0.66 -0.62
C ARG A 218 0.03 -1.99 -0.41
N GLY A 219 -0.53 -3.08 -0.90
CA GLY A 219 0.08 -4.41 -0.81
C GLY A 219 1.05 -4.71 -1.95
N HIS A 220 2.21 -4.03 -2.02
CA HIS A 220 3.21 -4.30 -3.05
C HIS A 220 3.95 -5.62 -2.78
N GLY A 221 4.55 -5.78 -1.61
CA GLY A 221 5.02 -7.03 -0.98
C GLY A 221 4.21 -7.42 0.27
N ILE A 222 3.04 -6.79 0.44
CA ILE A 222 1.91 -7.06 1.35
C ILE A 222 2.16 -7.19 2.86
N HIS A 223 3.20 -7.87 3.34
CA HIS A 223 3.37 -8.19 4.76
C HIS A 223 3.43 -6.97 5.68
N ALA A 224 4.22 -5.96 5.34
CA ALA A 224 4.27 -4.70 6.09
C ALA A 224 2.87 -4.04 6.17
N ALA A 225 2.13 -4.03 5.06
CA ALA A 225 0.76 -3.52 4.99
C ALA A 225 -0.21 -4.29 5.89
N LEU A 226 -0.12 -5.63 5.96
CA LEU A 226 -0.93 -6.45 6.88
C LEU A 226 -0.70 -6.05 8.33
N HIS A 227 0.57 -5.94 8.77
CA HIS A 227 0.89 -5.61 10.16
C HIS A 227 0.44 -4.20 10.55
N ILE A 228 0.52 -3.24 9.62
CA ILE A 228 -0.05 -1.90 9.80
C ILE A 228 -1.58 -2.00 9.96
N VAL A 229 -2.30 -2.61 9.01
CA VAL A 229 -3.77 -2.69 9.04
C VAL A 229 -4.27 -3.38 10.31
N VAL A 230 -3.61 -4.43 10.80
CA VAL A 230 -3.97 -5.09 12.07
C VAL A 230 -3.84 -4.15 13.28
N SER A 231 -2.76 -3.36 13.33
CA SER A 231 -2.44 -2.49 14.47
C SER A 231 -3.29 -1.22 14.55
N GLN A 232 -3.86 -0.78 13.43
CA GLN A 232 -4.65 0.45 13.37
C GLN A 232 -6.15 0.17 13.53
N SER A 233 -6.88 1.20 13.96
CA SER A 233 -8.35 1.19 14.07
C SER A 233 -9.02 0.75 12.75
N PRO A 234 -10.06 -0.11 12.76
CA PRO A 234 -10.83 -0.47 11.57
C PRO A 234 -11.49 0.71 10.86
N GLN A 235 -11.77 1.81 11.58
CA GLN A 235 -12.26 3.04 10.99
C GLN A 235 -11.17 3.78 10.19
N LEU A 236 -9.91 3.72 10.64
CA LEU A 236 -8.76 4.37 10.03
C LEU A 236 -8.16 3.54 8.90
N CYS A 237 -7.93 2.24 9.14
CA CYS A 237 -7.42 1.28 8.17
C CYS A 237 -8.42 0.13 7.98
N PRO A 238 -9.42 0.25 7.09
CA PRO A 238 -10.48 -0.76 6.97
C PRO A 238 -9.99 -2.09 6.41
N SER A 239 -9.19 -2.04 5.35
CA SER A 239 -8.74 -3.21 4.58
C SER A 239 -7.35 -3.02 3.99
N VAL A 240 -6.78 -4.10 3.44
CA VAL A 240 -5.51 -4.11 2.70
C VAL A 240 -5.76 -4.29 1.20
N GLU A 241 -4.90 -3.74 0.35
CA GLU A 241 -4.90 -4.07 -1.08
C GLU A 241 -4.27 -5.46 -1.31
N TYR A 242 -4.98 -6.35 -2.01
CA TYR A 242 -4.43 -7.60 -2.52
C TYR A 242 -4.25 -7.51 -4.04
N LEU A 243 -3.05 -7.80 -4.56
CA LEU A 243 -2.83 -7.81 -6.00
C LEU A 243 -3.21 -9.17 -6.55
N TYR A 244 -4.46 -9.30 -6.97
CA TYR A 244 -5.07 -10.56 -7.34
C TYR A 244 -4.22 -11.37 -8.32
N ARG A 245 -3.67 -10.72 -9.36
CA ARG A 245 -2.80 -11.35 -10.37
C ARG A 245 -1.32 -11.47 -9.96
N PHE A 246 -0.81 -10.57 -9.12
CA PHE A 246 0.65 -10.42 -8.90
C PHE A 246 1.15 -10.88 -7.52
N THR A 247 0.34 -10.80 -6.47
CA THR A 247 0.71 -11.29 -5.13
C THR A 247 0.99 -12.82 -5.15
N PRO A 248 0.22 -13.67 -5.85
CA PRO A 248 0.56 -15.10 -5.98
C PRO A 248 1.95 -15.36 -6.61
N GLU A 249 2.35 -14.57 -7.61
CA GLU A 249 3.66 -14.70 -8.26
C GLU A 249 4.80 -14.22 -7.34
N LYS A 250 4.66 -13.04 -6.74
CA LYS A 250 5.67 -12.45 -5.84
C LYS A 250 5.98 -13.32 -4.62
N HIS A 251 4.95 -13.97 -4.08
CA HIS A 251 5.04 -14.80 -2.87
C HIS A 251 5.02 -16.31 -3.18
N TYR A 252 5.23 -16.71 -4.44
CA TYR A 252 5.20 -18.12 -4.90
C TYR A 252 6.13 -19.05 -4.10
N PHE A 253 7.27 -18.54 -3.63
CA PHE A 253 8.24 -19.31 -2.83
C PHE A 253 8.03 -19.20 -1.32
N GLU A 254 6.99 -18.50 -0.85
CA GLU A 254 6.67 -18.44 0.57
C GLU A 254 5.87 -19.65 1.03
N VAL A 255 6.36 -20.31 2.08
CA VAL A 255 5.71 -21.49 2.69
C VAL A 255 4.30 -21.17 3.23
N GLU A 256 4.06 -19.93 3.64
CA GLU A 256 2.79 -19.43 4.18
C GLU A 256 2.48 -18.06 3.57
N ALA A 257 2.38 -18.00 2.23
CA ALA A 257 1.96 -16.79 1.52
C ALA A 257 0.58 -16.29 2.04
N PRO A 258 0.40 -14.98 2.27
CA PRO A 258 -0.87 -14.44 2.74
C PRO A 258 -1.86 -14.40 1.57
N VAL A 259 -2.79 -15.35 1.52
CA VAL A 259 -3.83 -15.47 0.49
C VAL A 259 -5.21 -15.24 1.11
N PRO A 260 -6.03 -14.30 0.59
CA PRO A 260 -7.41 -14.13 1.01
C PRO A 260 -8.24 -15.40 0.80
N LYS A 261 -9.14 -15.70 1.74
CA LYS A 261 -10.16 -16.76 1.61
C LYS A 261 -11.49 -16.18 2.04
N GLY A 262 -12.47 -16.12 1.15
CA GLY A 262 -13.72 -15.40 1.42
C GLY A 262 -13.48 -13.89 1.62
N GLY A 263 -12.63 -13.29 0.78
CA GLY A 263 -12.25 -11.86 0.88
C GLY A 263 -11.43 -11.45 2.12
N VAL A 264 -11.01 -12.37 2.99
CA VAL A 264 -10.30 -12.06 4.25
C VAL A 264 -8.97 -12.81 4.41
N ILE A 265 -7.99 -12.16 5.03
CA ILE A 265 -6.69 -12.74 5.40
C ILE A 265 -6.64 -12.90 6.93
N PRO A 266 -6.16 -14.03 7.49
CA PRO A 266 -5.94 -14.18 8.93
C PRO A 266 -4.85 -13.24 9.45
N LEU A 267 -4.84 -12.96 10.76
CA LEU A 267 -3.77 -12.16 11.36
C LEU A 267 -2.40 -12.84 11.17
N PRO A 268 -1.34 -12.11 10.75
CA PRO A 268 0.00 -12.67 10.66
C PRO A 268 0.48 -13.20 12.02
N THR A 269 0.86 -14.47 12.09
CA THR A 269 1.40 -15.12 13.30
C THR A 269 2.92 -14.99 13.41
N ARG A 270 3.60 -14.75 12.29
CA ARG A 270 5.07 -14.69 12.19
C ARG A 270 5.59 -13.31 12.56
N CYS A 271 6.84 -13.28 13.05
CA CYS A 271 7.59 -12.07 13.35
C CYS A 271 7.95 -11.19 12.14
N ARG A 272 7.77 -11.71 10.91
CA ARG A 272 8.41 -11.15 9.70
C ARG A 272 7.51 -10.30 8.84
N ILE A 273 8.11 -9.25 8.25
CA ILE A 273 7.46 -8.36 7.29
C ILE A 273 8.29 -8.09 6.01
N THR A 274 9.40 -8.83 5.85
CA THR A 274 10.38 -8.76 4.74
C THR A 274 10.92 -10.16 4.45
#